data_AF-X0SLL4-F1
#
_entry.id   AF-X0SLL4-F1
#
_cell.length_a   1.000
_cell.length_b   1.000
_cell.length_c   1.000
_cell.angle_alpha   90.00
_cell.angle_beta   90.00
_cell.angle_gamma   90.00
#
_symmetry.space_group_name_H-M   'P 1'
#
loop_
_entity.id
_entity.type
_entity.pdbx_description
1 polymer ?
#
loop_
_entity_poly.entity_id
_entity_poly.type
_entity_poly.pdbx_seq_one_letter_code
_entity_poly.pdbx_strand_id
1 'polypeptide(L)'
;MICGIILAAGEGKRMGKVKLTLPLGDKQLIEWVLQAAKLTPLDKYFLVVRPEDKEIIKTGKKWGAEIVLNSEYRSGMSSSIR
;
A
#
# COMPACT_ATOMS: atom_id res chain seq x y z
N MET A 1 6.81 -6.54 -20.28
CA MET A 1 5.83 -6.17 -19.24
C MET A 1 6.51 -6.27 -17.87
N ILE A 2 6.56 -5.18 -17.11
CA ILE A 2 7.15 -5.07 -15.78
C ILE A 2 6.08 -4.50 -14.84
N CYS A 3 5.82 -5.20 -13.73
CA CYS A 3 4.83 -4.80 -12.74
C CYS A 3 5.51 -4.52 -11.39
N GLY A 4 5.04 -3.50 -10.68
CA GLY A 4 5.45 -3.21 -9.30
C GLY A 4 4.47 -3.79 -8.29
N ILE A 5 4.95 -4.16 -7.10
CA ILE A 5 4.10 -4.56 -5.97
C ILE A 5 4.52 -3.74 -4.75
N ILE A 6 3.54 -3.06 -4.14
CA ILE A 6 3.71 -2.30 -2.91
C ILE A 6 2.99 -3.07 -1.80
N LEU A 7 3.77 -3.65 -0.87
CA LEU A 7 3.25 -4.39 0.27
C LEU A 7 2.88 -3.42 1.40
N ALA A 8 1.58 -3.18 1.56
CA ALA A 8 1.02 -2.18 2.47
C ALA A 8 0.01 -2.77 3.49
N ALA A 9 -0.09 -4.10 3.60
CA ALA A 9 -1.04 -4.78 4.49
C ALA A 9 -0.56 -4.93 5.94
N GLY A 10 0.54 -4.28 6.33
CA GLY A 10 1.11 -4.39 7.66
C GLY A 10 0.29 -3.70 8.76
N GLU A 11 0.12 -4.37 9.91
CA GLU A 11 -0.75 -3.89 10.99
C GLU A 11 -0.24 -2.67 11.76
N GLY A 12 1.06 -2.36 11.70
CA GLY A 12 1.62 -1.22 12.42
C GLY A 12 1.60 -1.35 13.95
N LYS A 13 1.47 -2.57 14.51
CA LYS A 13 1.27 -2.84 15.95
C LYS A 13 2.14 -2.00 16.90
N ARG A 14 3.44 -1.89 16.63
CA ARG A 14 4.38 -1.11 17.47
C ARG A 14 4.07 0.39 17.52
N MET A 15 3.49 0.95 16.46
CA MET A 15 3.08 2.37 16.44
C MET A 15 1.66 2.59 17.00
N GLY A 16 0.90 1.53 17.30
CA GLY A 16 -0.50 1.61 17.76
C GLY A 16 -1.50 2.13 16.72
N LYS A 17 -1.02 2.47 15.52
CA LYS A 17 -1.81 2.99 14.39
C LYS A 17 -1.17 2.60 13.07
N VAL A 18 -1.94 2.73 11.99
CA VAL A 18 -1.47 2.42 10.63
C VAL A 18 -0.43 3.47 10.22
N LYS A 19 0.85 3.08 10.23
CA LYS A 19 1.98 3.98 9.91
C LYS A 19 1.80 4.71 8.58
N LEU A 20 1.19 4.03 7.61
CA LEU A 20 1.11 4.48 6.22
C LEU A 20 0.27 5.75 6.02
N THR A 21 -0.68 6.03 6.92
CA THR A 21 -1.53 7.23 6.86
C THR A 21 -0.93 8.42 7.61
N LEU A 22 0.23 8.24 8.25
CA LEU A 22 0.90 9.33 8.97
C LEU A 22 1.54 10.32 8.00
N PRO A 23 1.51 11.62 8.33
CA PRO A 23 2.17 12.62 7.51
C PRO A 23 3.69 12.44 7.55
N LEU A 24 4.33 12.65 6.41
CA LEU A 24 5.76 12.81 6.24
C LEU A 24 5.97 13.99 5.29
N GLY A 25 6.25 15.17 5.84
CA GLY A 25 6.24 16.41 5.06
C GLY A 25 4.82 16.81 4.64
N ASP A 26 4.61 17.05 3.35
CA ASP A 26 3.36 17.53 2.76
C ASP A 26 2.38 16.41 2.35
N LYS A 27 2.76 15.13 2.52
CA LYS A 27 1.98 13.96 2.09
C LYS A 27 1.91 12.89 3.17
N GLN A 28 0.97 11.95 3.04
CA GLN A 28 1.01 10.72 3.83
C GLN A 28 2.18 9.84 3.39
N LEU A 29 2.70 9.02 4.31
CA LEU A 29 3.83 8.15 4.03
C LEU A 29 3.61 7.24 2.81
N ILE A 30 2.39 6.71 2.63
CA ILE A 30 2.07 5.87 1.47
C ILE A 30 2.08 6.62 0.14
N GLU A 31 1.75 7.91 0.14
CA GLU A 31 1.68 8.71 -1.08
C GLU A 31 3.05 8.92 -1.70
N TRP A 32 4.11 9.00 -0.90
CA TRP A 32 5.48 9.06 -1.42
C TRP A 32 5.85 7.83 -2.27
N VAL A 33 5.46 6.64 -1.81
CA VAL A 33 5.74 5.38 -2.53
C VAL A 33 4.86 5.27 -3.76
N LEU A 34 3.58 5.65 -3.65
CA LEU A 34 2.64 5.66 -4.78
C LEU A 34 3.07 6.65 -5.87
N GLN A 35 3.53 7.84 -5.48
CA GLN A 35 4.08 8.83 -6.40
C GLN A 35 5.32 8.28 -7.13
N ALA A 36 6.26 7.66 -6.39
CA ALA A 36 7.43 7.05 -6.99
C ALA A 36 7.04 5.97 -8.01
N ALA A 37 6.14 5.04 -7.64
CA ALA A 37 5.66 4.00 -8.55
C ALA A 37 4.99 4.58 -9.81
N LYS A 38 4.18 5.63 -9.65
CA LYS A 38 3.50 6.29 -10.77
C LYS A 38 4.47 6.96 -11.76
N LEU A 39 5.61 7.45 -11.29
CA LEU A 39 6.63 8.13 -12.11
C LEU A 39 7.63 7.17 -12.76
N THR A 40 7.62 5.89 -12.40
CA THR A 40 8.48 4.86 -13.02
C THR A 40 7.84 4.26 -14.28
N PRO A 41 8.62 3.68 -15.21
CA PRO A 41 8.10 3.05 -16.43
C PRO A 41 7.54 1.63 -16.16
N LEU A 42 6.75 1.47 -15.10
CA LEU A 42 6.01 0.24 -14.82
C LEU A 42 4.75 0.21 -15.69
N ASP A 43 4.43 -0.93 -16.29
CA ASP A 43 3.18 -1.10 -17.03
C ASP A 43 1.96 -1.01 -16.11
N LYS A 44 2.11 -1.51 -14.88
CA LYS A 44 1.14 -1.42 -13.78
C LYS A 44 1.79 -1.65 -12.42
N TYR A 45 1.08 -1.30 -11.36
CA TYR A 45 1.52 -1.62 -10.00
C TYR A 45 0.34 -1.93 -9.09
N PHE A 46 0.58 -2.89 -8.20
CA PHE A 46 -0.39 -3.37 -7.25
C PHE A 46 -0.10 -2.80 -5.87
N LEU A 47 -1.16 -2.43 -5.16
CA LEU A 47 -1.11 -2.03 -3.76
C LEU A 47 -1.83 -3.09 -2.93
N VAL A 48 -1.06 -3.88 -2.18
CA VAL A 48 -1.57 -4.94 -1.32
C VAL A 48 -1.91 -4.36 0.04
N VAL A 49 -3.17 -4.40 0.46
CA VAL A 49 -3.69 -3.74 1.66
C VAL A 49 -4.62 -4.64 2.44
N ARG A 50 -4.91 -4.26 3.69
CA ARG A 50 -5.94 -4.94 4.49
C ARG A 50 -7.34 -4.49 4.03
N PRO A 51 -8.35 -5.37 4.07
CA PRO A 51 -9.73 -5.00 3.72
C PRO A 51 -10.27 -3.78 4.50
N GLU A 52 -9.85 -3.60 5.75
CA GLU A 52 -10.27 -2.50 6.62
C GLU A 52 -9.60 -1.14 6.32
N ASP A 53 -8.52 -1.09 5.54
CA ASP A 53 -7.75 0.12 5.26
C ASP A 53 -8.39 1.01 4.18
N LYS A 54 -9.64 1.43 4.40
CA LYS A 54 -10.46 2.17 3.43
C LYS A 54 -9.78 3.44 2.89
N GLU A 55 -9.09 4.19 3.74
CA GLU A 55 -8.36 5.39 3.33
C GLU A 55 -7.17 5.06 2.42
N ILE A 56 -6.42 3.99 2.73
CA ILE A 56 -5.29 3.57 1.89
C ILE A 56 -5.77 3.05 0.54
N ILE A 57 -6.90 2.31 0.51
CA ILE A 57 -7.55 1.86 -0.72
C ILE A 57 -7.92 3.06 -1.60
N LYS A 58 -8.57 4.08 -1.01
CA LYS A 58 -8.98 5.30 -1.72
C LYS A 58 -7.76 6.06 -2.28
N THR A 59 -6.72 6.23 -1.46
CA THR A 59 -5.48 6.89 -1.86
C THR A 59 -4.76 6.11 -2.97
N GLY A 60 -4.64 4.79 -2.86
CA GLY A 60 -4.05 3.93 -3.89
C GLY A 60 -4.75 4.07 -5.23
N LYS A 61 -6.08 3.99 -5.25
CA LYS A 61 -6.89 4.19 -6.47
C LYS A 61 -6.69 5.59 -7.07
N LYS A 62 -6.68 6.64 -6.24
CA LYS A 62 -6.42 8.02 -6.68
C LYS A 62 -5.06 8.15 -7.40
N TRP A 63 -4.05 7.44 -6.91
CA TRP A 63 -2.72 7.43 -7.51
C TRP A 63 -2.61 6.52 -8.73
N GLY A 64 -3.55 5.61 -8.96
CA GLY A 64 -3.59 4.70 -10.11
C GLY A 64 -3.10 3.27 -9.82
N ALA A 65 -3.04 2.86 -8.56
CA ALA A 65 -2.72 1.49 -8.17
C ALA A 65 -3.88 0.53 -8.38
N GLU A 66 -3.60 -0.69 -8.81
CA GLU A 66 -4.54 -1.82 -8.71
C GLU A 66 -4.56 -2.35 -7.27
N ILE A 67 -5.75 -2.49 -6.68
CA ILE A 67 -5.89 -2.85 -5.26
C ILE A 67 -5.98 -4.36 -5.11
N VAL A 68 -5.11 -4.92 -4.27
CA VAL A 68 -5.15 -6.32 -3.85
C VAL A 68 -5.45 -6.37 -2.36
N LEU A 69 -6.48 -7.13 -1.97
CA LEU A 69 -6.86 -7.28 -0.56
C LEU A 69 -6.20 -8.52 0.02
N ASN A 70 -5.38 -8.34 1.05
CA ASN A 70 -4.83 -9.44 1.85
C ASN A 70 -5.66 -9.61 3.13
N SER A 71 -6.66 -10.50 3.10
CA SER A 71 -7.45 -10.85 4.29
C SER A 71 -6.64 -11.63 5.34
N GLU A 72 -5.57 -12.31 4.91
CA GLU A 72 -4.71 -13.14 5.75
C GLU A 72 -3.51 -12.37 6.33
N TYR A 73 -3.61 -11.04 6.40
CA TYR A 73 -2.49 -10.17 6.85
C TYR A 73 -1.97 -10.51 8.25
N ARG A 74 -2.80 -11.17 9.09
CA ARG A 74 -2.42 -11.61 10.45
C ARG A 74 -1.54 -12.86 10.47
N SER A 75 -1.49 -13.63 9.39
CA SER A 75 -0.67 -14.84 9.28
C SER A 75 0.81 -14.54 9.02
N GLY A 76 1.17 -13.26 8.87
CA GLY A 76 2.55 -12.80 8.66
C GLY A 76 2.71 -12.00 7.37
N MET A 77 3.84 -11.32 7.20
CA MET A 77 4.08 -10.46 6.03
C MET A 77 4.06 -11.23 4.70
N SER A 78 4.50 -12.49 4.73
CA SER A 78 4.57 -13.37 3.56
C SER A 78 3.20 -13.68 2.94
N SER A 79 2.09 -13.52 3.68
CA SER A 79 0.75 -13.69 3.09
C SER A 79 0.42 -12.63 2.03
N SER A 80 1.19 -11.55 1.95
CA SER A 80 0.99 -10.48 0.97
C SER A 80 1.49 -10.82 -0.43
N ILE A 81 2.21 -11.94 -0.60
CA ILE A 81 2.79 -12.41 -1.87
C ILE A 81 2.38 -13.85 -2.19
N ARG A 82 1.38 -14.37 -1.50
CA ARG A 82 0.85 -15.73 -1.70
C ARG A 82 -0.14 -15.77 -2.86
#